data_AF-A0AAN8HY08-F1
#
_entry.id   AF-A0AAN8HY08-F1
#
_cell.length_a   1.000
_cell.length_b   1.000
_cell.length_c   1.000
_cell.angle_alpha   90.00
_cell.angle_beta   90.00
_cell.angle_gamma   90.00
#
_symmetry.space_group_name_H-M   'P 1'
#
loop_
_entity.id
_entity.type
_entity.pdbx_description
1 polymer ?
#
loop_
_entity_poly.entity_id
_entity_poly.type
_entity_poly.pdbx_seq_one_letter_code
_entity_poly.pdbx_strand_id
1 'polypeptide(L)'
;MATGNKITKVPLIGPGCDQLTTCTSCLLPSRVTECGWCDGRCTRANQCPSLWIQDYCTPVITKIFPTSGPIRGSTTVTMCGRNFGFDKTENFKGSVVTVEVAGAPCKLPRQDSINRWTEMQCSPVFSGNFTPSGHTVKVTSGNMVAAMEGFTFVDPVISEIFPTFGPKSGNTMLTIRGAFLDSGNKREVMIGKAACKVQSLSSTMLTCKTPPHAVLSEQPVKLTVDSVELHAPVRFTYNQDPIINSIQPSRSFVSGGCTVSAHGFFLQSGLQPQMILSTGQDAEVFHVVSASRGSLSGVTMVAESESDPSAVL
;
A
#
# COMPACT_ATOMS: atom_id res chain seq x y z
N MET A 1 31.51 38.84 16.96
CA MET A 1 30.20 38.91 17.64
C MET A 1 30.44 39.02 19.13
N ALA A 2 29.82 39.99 19.81
CA ALA A 2 29.87 40.09 21.27
C ALA A 2 28.54 39.55 21.83
N THR A 3 28.63 38.61 22.78
CA THR A 3 27.46 38.03 23.45
C THR A 3 27.74 38.02 24.95
N GLY A 4 27.05 38.88 25.69
CA GLY A 4 27.36 39.14 27.09
C GLY A 4 28.76 39.75 27.26
N ASN A 5 29.59 39.14 28.11
CA ASN A 5 30.97 39.55 28.37
C ASN A 5 32.02 38.81 27.52
N LYS A 6 31.61 38.09 26.46
CA LYS A 6 32.52 37.35 25.57
C LYS A 6 32.53 37.92 24.16
N ILE A 7 33.73 38.10 23.62
CA ILE A 7 33.98 38.46 22.22
C ILE A 7 34.38 37.20 21.46
N THR A 8 33.59 36.80 20.47
CA THR A 8 33.88 35.66 19.60
C THR A 8 34.27 36.15 18.22
N LYS A 9 35.46 35.74 17.74
CA LYS A 9 35.92 35.96 16.38
C LYS A 9 35.25 34.91 15.47
N VAL A 10 34.24 35.35 14.72
CA VAL A 10 33.54 34.49 13.74
C VAL A 10 34.30 34.61 12.41
N PRO A 11 34.79 33.51 11.82
CA PRO A 11 35.45 33.55 10.52
C PRO A 11 34.48 34.04 9.43
N LEU A 12 34.95 34.92 8.55
CA LEU A 12 34.16 35.39 7.39
C LEU A 12 33.92 34.27 6.35
N ILE A 13 34.74 33.22 6.41
CA ILE A 13 34.75 32.04 5.52
C ILE A 13 33.75 30.96 6.02
N GLY A 14 32.97 31.26 7.07
CA GLY A 14 31.97 30.36 7.63
C GLY A 14 32.50 29.39 8.70
N PRO A 15 31.71 28.38 9.09
CA PRO A 15 31.97 27.55 10.27
C PRO A 15 33.09 26.49 10.09
N GLY A 16 33.75 26.45 8.93
CA GLY A 16 34.75 25.43 8.56
C GLY A 16 34.14 24.23 7.82
N CYS A 17 34.93 23.56 6.98
CA CYS A 17 34.44 22.46 6.12
C CYS A 17 33.89 21.27 6.92
N ASP A 18 34.48 20.98 8.08
CA ASP A 18 34.10 19.83 8.92
C ASP A 18 32.67 19.90 9.46
N GLN A 19 32.05 21.08 9.46
CA GLN A 19 30.66 21.27 9.89
C GLN A 19 29.64 20.95 8.78
N LEU A 20 30.09 20.75 7.54
CA LEU A 20 29.24 20.48 6.38
C LEU A 20 29.24 18.97 6.08
N THR A 21 28.23 18.26 6.58
CA THR A 21 28.21 16.78 6.61
C THR A 21 27.62 16.12 5.35
N THR A 22 27.05 16.90 4.44
CA THR A 22 26.49 16.40 3.17
C THR A 22 27.18 17.04 1.97
N CYS A 23 27.21 16.34 0.84
CA CYS A 23 27.80 16.87 -0.39
C CYS A 23 27.13 18.18 -0.79
N THR A 24 25.80 18.23 -0.79
CA THR A 24 25.05 19.44 -1.10
C THR A 24 25.40 20.59 -0.15
N SER A 25 25.41 20.35 1.18
CA SER A 25 25.81 21.40 2.14
C SER A 25 27.27 21.85 1.99
N CYS A 26 28.14 20.98 1.49
CA CYS A 26 29.55 21.28 1.25
C CYS A 26 29.74 22.14 0.00
N LEU A 27 29.05 21.79 -1.09
CA LEU A 27 29.30 22.35 -2.41
C LEU A 27 28.49 23.62 -2.71
N LEU A 28 27.32 23.81 -2.11
CA LEU A 28 26.51 25.02 -2.30
C LEU A 28 27.26 26.30 -1.86
N PRO A 29 27.84 26.38 -0.64
CA PRO A 29 28.59 27.56 -0.21
C PRO A 29 30.08 27.52 -0.62
N SER A 30 30.51 26.55 -1.44
CA SER A 30 31.93 26.31 -1.75
C SER A 30 32.69 27.52 -2.29
N ARG A 31 32.01 28.46 -2.97
CA ARG A 31 32.60 29.72 -3.45
C ARG A 31 33.09 30.63 -2.32
N VAL A 32 32.48 30.53 -1.13
CA VAL A 32 32.81 31.34 0.05
C VAL A 32 33.66 30.54 1.03
N THR A 33 33.35 29.25 1.22
CA THR A 33 34.01 28.40 2.22
C THR A 33 35.31 27.77 1.74
N GLU A 34 35.56 27.78 0.42
CA GLU A 34 36.69 27.11 -0.24
C GLU A 34 36.76 25.60 0.08
N CYS A 35 35.60 25.01 0.37
CA CYS A 35 35.47 23.58 0.63
C CYS A 35 35.14 22.78 -0.64
N GLY A 36 35.38 21.47 -0.58
CA GLY A 36 34.99 20.51 -1.60
C GLY A 36 34.72 19.14 -1.00
N TRP A 37 34.02 18.30 -1.77
CA TRP A 37 33.62 16.97 -1.37
C TRP A 37 34.73 15.97 -1.68
N CYS A 38 35.12 15.18 -0.69
CA CYS A 38 36.21 14.23 -0.75
C CYS A 38 35.74 12.94 -0.11
N ASP A 39 35.37 11.94 -0.91
CA ASP A 39 35.02 10.59 -0.43
C ASP A 39 34.16 10.55 0.85
N GLY A 40 32.98 11.17 0.80
CA GLY A 40 32.02 11.17 1.90
C GLY A 40 32.23 12.28 2.96
N ARG A 41 33.28 13.08 2.86
CA ARG A 41 33.57 14.20 3.79
C ARG A 41 33.76 15.53 3.06
N CYS A 42 33.40 16.63 3.71
CA CYS A 42 33.69 17.97 3.24
C CYS A 42 35.03 18.45 3.77
N THR A 43 35.98 18.78 2.90
CA THR A 43 37.36 19.10 3.27
C THR A 43 37.93 20.21 2.39
N ARG A 44 39.08 20.78 2.78
CA ARG A 44 39.90 21.60 1.88
C ARG A 44 40.70 20.71 0.92
N ALA A 45 41.10 21.25 -0.22
CA ALA A 45 41.84 20.52 -1.25
C ALA A 45 43.11 19.83 -0.72
N ASN A 46 43.87 20.50 0.15
CA ASN A 46 45.10 19.96 0.75
C ASN A 46 44.88 18.84 1.78
N GLN A 47 43.64 18.63 2.22
CA GLN A 47 43.26 17.60 3.21
C GLN A 47 42.63 16.37 2.54
N CYS A 48 42.47 16.39 1.22
CA CYS A 48 41.89 15.31 0.45
C CYS A 48 42.99 14.44 -0.18
N PRO A 49 43.14 13.17 0.23
CA PRO A 49 44.10 12.23 -0.37
C PRO A 49 43.60 11.62 -1.69
N SER A 50 42.32 11.85 -2.03
CA SER A 50 41.63 11.30 -3.19
C SER A 50 41.16 12.42 -4.13
N LEU A 51 40.29 12.09 -5.09
CA LEU A 51 39.67 13.10 -5.94
C LEU A 51 38.85 14.09 -5.09
N TRP A 52 39.21 15.37 -5.18
CA TRP A 52 38.51 16.46 -4.52
C TRP A 52 37.55 17.11 -5.50
N ILE A 53 36.25 17.03 -5.21
CA ILE A 53 35.17 17.39 -6.13
C ILE A 53 34.54 18.70 -5.69
N GLN A 54 34.32 19.61 -6.63
CA GLN A 54 33.57 20.84 -6.36
C GLN A 54 32.31 21.01 -7.19
N ASP A 55 32.11 20.26 -8.28
CA ASP A 55 31.10 20.59 -9.29
C ASP A 55 29.85 19.71 -9.28
N TYR A 56 29.90 18.53 -8.65
CA TYR A 56 28.79 17.60 -8.66
C TYR A 56 28.70 16.81 -7.35
N CYS A 57 27.48 16.34 -7.06
CA CYS A 57 27.22 15.38 -6.01
C CYS A 57 26.65 14.11 -6.62
N THR A 58 27.28 12.97 -6.36
CA THR A 58 26.80 11.67 -6.84
C THR A 58 25.41 11.39 -6.26
N PRO A 59 24.40 11.07 -7.10
CA PRO A 59 23.09 10.68 -6.60
C PRO A 59 23.19 9.36 -5.83
N VAL A 60 22.32 9.17 -4.85
CA VAL A 60 22.22 7.91 -4.10
C VAL A 60 20.75 7.56 -3.98
N ILE A 61 20.38 6.32 -4.33
CA ILE A 61 19.04 5.77 -4.09
C ILE A 61 19.10 5.00 -2.77
N THR A 62 18.13 5.21 -1.90
CA THR A 62 18.04 4.51 -0.60
C THR A 62 16.79 3.66 -0.46
N LYS A 63 15.71 3.99 -1.19
CA LYS A 63 14.46 3.23 -1.18
C LYS A 63 13.73 3.39 -2.50
N ILE A 64 13.06 2.32 -2.94
CA ILE A 64 12.16 2.31 -4.09
C ILE A 64 10.80 1.80 -3.61
N PHE A 65 9.72 2.47 -4.00
CA PHE A 65 8.35 2.06 -3.70
C PHE A 65 7.40 2.50 -4.82
N PRO A 66 6.44 1.67 -5.26
CA PRO A 66 6.27 0.26 -4.89
C PRO A 66 7.42 -0.61 -5.43
N THR A 67 7.52 -1.85 -4.95
CA THR A 67 8.55 -2.80 -5.43
C THR A 67 8.12 -3.58 -6.67
N SER A 68 6.85 -3.48 -7.05
CA SER A 68 6.32 -4.03 -8.30
C SER A 68 5.17 -3.18 -8.82
N GLY A 69 4.86 -3.32 -10.10
CA GLY A 69 3.71 -2.66 -10.74
C GLY A 69 3.29 -3.36 -12.03
N PRO A 70 2.02 -3.24 -12.43
CA PRO A 70 1.53 -3.83 -13.66
C PRO A 70 2.24 -3.29 -14.91
N ILE A 71 2.52 -4.17 -15.88
CA ILE A 71 2.95 -3.74 -17.22
C ILE A 71 1.86 -2.84 -17.83
N ARG A 72 2.24 -1.68 -18.38
CA ARG A 72 1.29 -0.68 -18.96
C ARG A 72 0.32 -0.06 -17.96
N GLY A 73 0.50 -0.27 -16.66
CA GLY A 73 -0.19 0.49 -15.64
C GLY A 73 0.37 1.90 -15.47
N SER A 74 -0.43 2.81 -14.91
CA SER A 74 0.00 4.15 -14.51
C SER A 74 0.73 4.17 -13.16
N THR A 75 1.52 3.12 -12.85
CA THR A 75 2.26 3.01 -11.60
C THR A 75 3.23 4.18 -11.47
N THR A 76 3.14 4.90 -10.35
CA THR A 76 4.10 5.94 -10.00
C THR A 76 5.14 5.34 -9.05
N VAL A 77 6.38 5.35 -9.50
CA VAL A 77 7.54 4.87 -8.75
C VAL A 77 8.14 6.02 -7.99
N THR A 78 8.15 5.89 -6.66
CA THR A 78 8.79 6.80 -5.73
C THR A 78 10.16 6.26 -5.35
N MET A 79 11.18 7.10 -5.47
CA MET A 79 12.55 6.78 -5.12
C MET A 79 13.02 7.80 -4.08
N CYS A 80 13.41 7.31 -2.91
CA CYS A 80 14.04 8.11 -1.88
C CYS A 80 15.55 8.02 -2.01
N GLY A 81 16.26 9.06 -1.61
CA GLY A 81 17.68 9.16 -1.83
C GLY A 81 18.28 10.50 -1.44
N ARG A 82 19.39 10.85 -2.10
CA ARG A 82 20.11 12.12 -1.90
C ARG A 82 20.73 12.59 -3.23
N ASN A 83 20.99 13.89 -3.29
CA ASN A 83 21.74 14.56 -4.37
C ASN A 83 21.10 14.47 -5.77
N PHE A 84 19.81 14.17 -5.85
CA PHE A 84 19.13 14.07 -7.13
C PHE A 84 19.01 15.43 -7.81
N GLY A 85 19.45 15.56 -9.06
CA GLY A 85 19.37 16.82 -9.81
C GLY A 85 20.16 17.96 -9.17
N PHE A 86 21.22 17.63 -8.43
CA PHE A 86 22.11 18.61 -7.82
C PHE A 86 22.73 19.50 -8.90
N ASP A 87 22.64 20.81 -8.67
CA ASP A 87 23.37 21.86 -9.38
C ASP A 87 23.75 22.95 -8.37
N LYS A 88 24.79 23.72 -8.64
CA LYS A 88 25.29 24.83 -7.81
C LYS A 88 24.33 26.01 -7.68
N THR A 89 23.12 25.91 -8.22
CA THR A 89 22.12 26.99 -8.25
C THR A 89 21.11 26.94 -7.10
N GLU A 90 21.35 26.11 -6.06
CA GLU A 90 20.42 25.84 -4.93
C GLU A 90 19.01 25.39 -5.32
N ASN A 91 18.77 25.19 -6.60
CA ASN A 91 17.48 24.87 -7.21
C ASN A 91 17.59 23.50 -7.86
N PHE A 92 16.58 22.67 -7.66
CA PHE A 92 16.47 21.41 -8.37
C PHE A 92 16.32 21.64 -9.88
N LYS A 93 17.19 21.00 -10.69
CA LYS A 93 17.07 21.03 -12.15
C LYS A 93 16.62 19.67 -12.68
N GLY A 94 15.31 19.52 -12.91
CA GLY A 94 14.76 18.29 -13.49
C GLY A 94 15.25 17.99 -14.91
N SER A 95 15.71 19.00 -15.65
CA SER A 95 16.25 18.84 -17.01
C SER A 95 17.55 18.03 -17.07
N VAL A 96 18.31 17.97 -15.96
CA VAL A 96 19.53 17.15 -15.89
C VAL A 96 19.27 15.77 -15.29
N VAL A 97 18.02 15.48 -14.92
CA VAL A 97 17.63 14.20 -14.31
C VAL A 97 16.91 13.34 -15.34
N THR A 98 17.41 12.12 -15.53
CA THR A 98 16.71 11.08 -16.28
C THR A 98 16.60 9.83 -15.42
N VAL A 99 15.50 9.10 -15.57
CA VAL A 99 15.21 7.91 -14.78
C VAL A 99 14.81 6.76 -15.70
N GLU A 100 15.32 5.58 -15.41
CA GLU A 100 14.98 4.32 -16.06
C GLU A 100 14.56 3.31 -14.99
N VAL A 101 13.43 2.64 -15.18
CA VAL A 101 12.87 1.65 -14.25
C VAL A 101 12.72 0.33 -14.99
N ALA A 102 13.52 -0.67 -14.62
CA ALA A 102 13.52 -2.00 -15.23
C ALA A 102 13.57 -1.96 -16.79
N GLY A 103 14.39 -1.04 -17.33
CA GLY A 103 14.53 -0.79 -18.77
C GLY A 103 13.53 0.20 -19.37
N ALA A 104 12.48 0.60 -18.65
CA ALA A 104 11.50 1.56 -19.13
C ALA A 104 11.95 3.00 -18.83
N PRO A 105 11.95 3.92 -19.82
CA PRO A 105 12.17 5.33 -19.54
C PRO A 105 11.05 5.85 -18.64
N CYS A 106 11.39 6.61 -17.60
CA CYS A 106 10.46 7.07 -16.58
C CYS A 106 10.28 8.58 -16.65
N LYS A 107 9.04 9.01 -16.88
CA LYS A 107 8.70 10.43 -17.01
C LYS A 107 8.55 11.06 -15.63
N LEU A 108 9.31 12.12 -15.37
CA LEU A 108 9.16 12.94 -14.17
C LEU A 108 7.88 13.80 -14.26
N PRO A 109 7.14 13.97 -13.16
CA PRO A 109 5.99 14.86 -13.12
C PRO A 109 6.42 16.32 -13.37
N ARG A 110 5.52 17.13 -13.93
CA ARG A 110 5.81 18.54 -14.23
C ARG A 110 5.79 19.46 -13.00
N GLN A 111 5.16 19.02 -11.90
CA GLN A 111 4.85 19.87 -10.76
C GLN A 111 5.99 19.93 -9.74
N ASP A 112 6.21 21.11 -9.15
CA ASP A 112 7.24 21.35 -8.13
C ASP A 112 6.93 20.63 -6.81
N SER A 113 7.33 19.36 -6.72
CA SER A 113 7.40 18.67 -5.43
C SER A 113 8.51 19.31 -4.60
N ILE A 114 8.16 19.79 -3.40
CA ILE A 114 9.12 20.24 -2.39
C ILE A 114 10.05 19.04 -2.09
N ASN A 115 11.37 19.23 -2.14
CA ASN A 115 12.42 18.24 -1.82
C ASN A 115 12.76 17.15 -2.88
N ARG A 116 12.76 17.48 -4.18
CA ARG A 116 13.20 16.55 -5.23
C ARG A 116 14.63 16.02 -5.12
N TRP A 117 15.49 16.65 -4.32
CA TRP A 117 16.86 16.16 -4.06
C TRP A 117 16.91 14.88 -3.23
N THR A 118 15.84 14.57 -2.48
CA THR A 118 15.77 13.45 -1.55
C THR A 118 14.62 12.49 -1.82
N GLU A 119 13.58 12.92 -2.51
CA GLU A 119 12.49 12.07 -2.95
C GLU A 119 12.06 12.49 -4.34
N MET A 120 12.01 11.54 -5.28
CA MET A 120 11.51 11.79 -6.60
C MET A 120 10.47 10.74 -7.00
N GLN A 121 9.52 11.16 -7.82
CA GLN A 121 8.50 10.30 -8.37
C GLN A 121 8.62 10.30 -9.88
N CYS A 122 8.33 9.18 -10.51
CA CYS A 122 8.30 9.07 -11.96
C CYS A 122 7.26 8.03 -12.39
N SER A 123 6.76 8.17 -13.61
CA SER A 123 5.82 7.21 -14.21
C SER A 123 6.51 6.54 -15.40
N PRO A 124 6.73 5.20 -15.39
CA PRO A 124 7.30 4.48 -16.52
C PRO A 124 6.49 4.70 -17.80
N VAL A 125 7.18 4.88 -18.92
CA VAL A 125 6.58 5.10 -20.23
C VAL A 125 6.92 3.92 -21.12
N PHE A 126 5.89 3.28 -21.67
CA PHE A 126 6.04 2.13 -22.55
C PHE A 126 5.78 2.56 -23.99
N SER A 127 6.62 2.11 -24.92
CA SER A 127 6.43 2.32 -26.36
C SER A 127 6.63 0.99 -27.11
N GLY A 128 5.78 0.73 -28.11
CA GLY A 128 5.83 -0.51 -28.90
C GLY A 128 5.75 -1.81 -28.08
N ASN A 129 6.52 -2.81 -28.50
CA ASN A 129 6.65 -4.10 -27.82
C ASN A 129 7.73 -4.03 -26.73
N PHE A 130 7.47 -3.25 -25.68
CA PHE A 130 8.37 -3.20 -24.52
C PHE A 130 8.37 -4.53 -23.78
N THR A 131 9.55 -5.11 -23.62
CA THR A 131 9.81 -6.24 -22.72
C THR A 131 10.60 -5.73 -21.52
N PRO A 132 10.11 -5.94 -20.28
CA PRO A 132 10.86 -5.59 -19.08
C PRO A 132 12.28 -6.16 -19.10
N SER A 133 13.28 -5.35 -18.72
CA SER A 133 14.67 -5.79 -18.62
C SER A 133 15.18 -5.62 -17.18
N GLY A 134 15.29 -6.75 -16.46
CA GLY A 134 15.83 -6.79 -15.10
C GLY A 134 14.92 -6.13 -14.06
N HIS A 135 15.50 -5.76 -12.91
CA HIS A 135 14.80 -5.16 -11.77
C HIS A 135 15.45 -3.85 -11.28
N THR A 136 16.39 -3.33 -12.08
CA THR A 136 17.21 -2.17 -11.77
C THR A 136 16.44 -0.88 -11.98
N VAL A 137 16.52 0.01 -11.01
CA VAL A 137 16.13 1.42 -11.13
C VAL A 137 17.38 2.26 -11.23
N LYS A 138 17.50 3.06 -12.28
CA LYS A 138 18.63 3.96 -12.53
C LYS A 138 18.17 5.41 -12.50
N VAL A 139 18.91 6.24 -11.78
CA VAL A 139 18.75 7.69 -11.74
C VAL A 139 20.04 8.32 -12.23
N THR A 140 19.96 9.04 -13.34
CA THR A 140 21.07 9.83 -13.88
C THR A 140 20.86 11.29 -13.50
N SER A 141 21.86 11.93 -12.90
CA SER A 141 21.88 13.35 -12.54
C SER A 141 23.11 14.00 -13.16
N GLY A 142 22.94 14.69 -14.29
CA GLY A 142 24.05 15.15 -15.12
C GLY A 142 24.82 13.96 -15.69
N ASN A 143 26.11 13.85 -15.37
CA ASN A 143 26.97 12.74 -15.80
C ASN A 143 27.09 11.61 -14.78
N MET A 144 26.40 11.72 -13.65
CA MET A 144 26.48 10.76 -12.55
C MET A 144 25.27 9.83 -12.54
N VAL A 145 25.49 8.56 -12.25
CA VAL A 145 24.44 7.53 -12.24
C VAL A 145 24.39 6.85 -10.88
N ALA A 146 23.18 6.71 -10.34
CA ALA A 146 22.86 5.82 -9.24
C ALA A 146 22.00 4.67 -9.76
N ALA A 147 22.25 3.46 -9.29
CA ALA A 147 21.47 2.27 -9.64
C ALA A 147 21.19 1.43 -8.39
N MET A 148 20.00 0.83 -8.34
CA MET A 148 19.57 -0.05 -7.26
C MET A 148 18.54 -1.05 -7.80
N GLU A 149 18.66 -2.33 -7.43
CA GLU A 149 17.58 -3.31 -7.67
C GLU A 149 16.41 -3.03 -6.73
N GLY A 150 15.18 -3.06 -7.22
CA GLY A 150 14.03 -2.86 -6.35
C GLY A 150 12.68 -2.67 -7.01
N PHE A 151 12.58 -2.82 -8.33
CA PHE A 151 11.30 -2.71 -9.03
C PHE A 151 11.12 -3.81 -10.06
N THR A 152 9.94 -4.44 -10.09
CA THR A 152 9.59 -5.49 -11.06
C THR A 152 8.27 -5.18 -11.76
N PHE A 153 8.24 -5.30 -13.09
CA PHE A 153 6.98 -5.32 -13.82
C PHE A 153 6.33 -6.70 -13.75
N VAL A 154 5.07 -6.75 -13.36
CA VAL A 154 4.29 -7.98 -13.18
C VAL A 154 2.98 -7.92 -13.95
N ASP A 155 2.33 -9.06 -14.10
CA ASP A 155 0.98 -9.15 -14.67
C ASP A 155 0.02 -9.67 -13.58
N PRO A 156 -0.76 -8.79 -12.91
CA PRO A 156 -1.67 -9.22 -11.87
C PRO A 156 -2.80 -10.08 -12.47
N VAL A 157 -3.26 -11.08 -11.73
CA VAL A 157 -4.30 -12.02 -12.20
C VAL A 157 -5.28 -12.32 -11.08
N ILE A 158 -6.58 -12.35 -11.39
CA ILE A 158 -7.60 -12.94 -10.51
C ILE A 158 -7.81 -14.39 -10.93
N SER A 159 -7.55 -15.33 -10.02
CA SER A 159 -7.80 -16.76 -10.25
C SER A 159 -9.20 -17.18 -9.84
N GLU A 160 -9.72 -16.63 -8.74
CA GLU A 160 -11.05 -16.96 -8.22
C GLU A 160 -11.59 -15.90 -7.25
N ILE A 161 -12.90 -15.96 -7.01
CA ILE A 161 -13.56 -15.22 -5.94
C ILE A 161 -14.37 -16.17 -5.06
N PHE A 162 -14.43 -15.90 -3.77
CA PHE A 162 -15.17 -16.70 -2.80
C PHE A 162 -15.68 -15.86 -1.62
N PRO A 163 -16.93 -16.00 -1.17
CA PRO A 163 -18.01 -16.74 -1.84
C PRO A 163 -18.43 -16.08 -3.15
N THR A 164 -19.14 -16.83 -4.00
CA THR A 164 -19.70 -16.32 -5.27
C THR A 164 -21.10 -15.71 -5.09
N PHE A 165 -21.61 -15.63 -3.87
CA PHE A 165 -22.93 -15.08 -3.57
C PHE A 165 -23.00 -14.46 -2.16
N GLY A 166 -24.05 -13.68 -1.91
CA GLY A 166 -24.37 -13.11 -0.61
C GLY A 166 -25.70 -12.34 -0.62
N PRO A 167 -26.21 -11.91 0.55
CA PRO A 167 -27.44 -11.13 0.63
C PRO A 167 -27.32 -9.76 -0.05
N LYS A 168 -28.43 -9.28 -0.62
CA LYS A 168 -28.52 -7.96 -1.26
C LYS A 168 -28.22 -6.79 -0.32
N SER A 169 -28.40 -6.96 0.99
CA SER A 169 -27.96 -6.01 2.01
C SER A 169 -26.44 -5.82 2.07
N GLY A 170 -25.64 -6.71 1.45
CA GLY A 170 -24.19 -6.61 1.37
C GLY A 170 -23.49 -7.18 2.61
N ASN A 171 -22.36 -6.58 2.99
CA ASN A 171 -21.50 -6.99 4.11
C ASN A 171 -20.92 -8.42 4.05
N THR A 172 -21.05 -9.11 2.92
CA THR A 172 -20.38 -10.40 2.70
C THR A 172 -18.88 -10.16 2.58
N MET A 173 -18.07 -10.92 3.32
CA MET A 173 -16.62 -10.88 3.17
C MET A 173 -16.23 -11.62 1.88
N LEU A 174 -16.01 -10.86 0.80
CA LEU A 174 -15.56 -11.38 -0.47
C LEU A 174 -14.03 -11.52 -0.45
N THR A 175 -13.55 -12.72 -0.74
CA THR A 175 -12.14 -13.03 -0.93
C THR A 175 -11.86 -13.17 -2.42
N ILE A 176 -10.91 -12.38 -2.93
CA ILE A 176 -10.38 -12.45 -4.29
C ILE A 176 -8.99 -13.08 -4.19
N ARG A 177 -8.77 -14.22 -4.85
CA ARG A 177 -7.48 -14.91 -4.91
C ARG A 177 -6.85 -14.74 -6.29
N GLY A 178 -5.53 -14.77 -6.32
CA GLY A 178 -4.80 -14.50 -7.54
C GLY A 178 -3.29 -14.42 -7.35
N ALA A 179 -2.64 -13.65 -8.21
CA ALA A 179 -1.22 -13.36 -8.16
C ALA A 179 -0.96 -11.86 -8.37
N PHE A 180 0.09 -11.35 -7.71
CA PHE A 180 0.53 -9.96 -7.77
C PHE A 180 -0.56 -8.92 -7.48
N LEU A 181 -1.54 -9.26 -6.64
CA LEU A 181 -2.65 -8.37 -6.29
C LEU A 181 -2.19 -7.13 -5.51
N ASP A 182 -1.05 -7.24 -4.83
CA ASP A 182 -0.36 -6.18 -4.11
C ASP A 182 0.71 -5.46 -4.97
N SER A 183 0.64 -5.56 -6.30
CA SER A 183 1.46 -4.70 -7.17
C SER A 183 0.90 -3.28 -7.29
N GLY A 184 1.74 -2.32 -7.66
CA GLY A 184 1.32 -0.94 -7.92
C GLY A 184 1.05 -0.10 -6.68
N ASN A 185 0.44 1.08 -6.88
CA ASN A 185 0.14 2.05 -5.83
C ASN A 185 -1.26 1.86 -5.23
N LYS A 186 -2.29 1.61 -6.07
CA LYS A 186 -3.70 1.62 -5.64
C LYS A 186 -4.45 0.39 -6.13
N ARG A 187 -5.33 -0.15 -5.26
CA ARG A 187 -6.25 -1.27 -5.56
C ARG A 187 -7.66 -0.75 -5.39
N GLU A 188 -8.51 -0.96 -6.38
CA GLU A 188 -9.91 -0.57 -6.35
C GLU A 188 -10.77 -1.75 -6.79
N VAL A 189 -11.67 -2.20 -5.92
CA VAL A 189 -12.55 -3.33 -6.21
C VAL A 189 -13.96 -2.81 -6.45
N MET A 190 -14.57 -3.24 -7.54
CA MET A 190 -15.95 -2.93 -7.87
C MET A 190 -16.77 -4.21 -8.05
N ILE A 191 -17.98 -4.20 -7.51
CA ILE A 191 -19.00 -5.22 -7.78
C ILE A 191 -20.13 -4.52 -8.53
N GLY A 192 -20.22 -4.79 -9.83
CA GLY A 192 -21.03 -4.00 -10.75
C GLY A 192 -20.52 -2.57 -10.83
N LYS A 193 -21.32 -1.61 -10.31
CA LYS A 193 -20.96 -0.18 -10.24
C LYS A 193 -20.61 0.31 -8.83
N ALA A 194 -20.70 -0.55 -7.83
CA ALA A 194 -20.52 -0.18 -6.44
C ALA A 194 -19.13 -0.58 -5.94
N ALA A 195 -18.50 0.29 -5.15
CA ALA A 195 -17.17 0.05 -4.59
C ALA A 195 -17.21 -0.98 -3.43
N CYS A 196 -16.31 -1.95 -3.48
CA CYS A 196 -16.08 -2.92 -2.41
C CYS A 196 -14.84 -2.49 -1.63
N LYS A 197 -15.02 -2.02 -0.38
CA LYS A 197 -13.90 -1.47 0.41
C LYS A 197 -12.95 -2.59 0.84
N VAL A 198 -11.71 -2.54 0.34
CA VAL A 198 -10.63 -3.46 0.69
C VAL A 198 -10.40 -3.46 2.21
N GLN A 199 -10.34 -4.66 2.80
CA GLN A 199 -10.09 -4.89 4.23
C GLN A 199 -8.67 -5.41 4.45
N SER A 200 -8.21 -6.33 3.61
CA SER A 200 -6.84 -6.84 3.63
C SER A 200 -6.32 -7.07 2.21
N LEU A 201 -4.99 -7.02 2.08
CA LEU A 201 -4.28 -7.14 0.81
C LEU A 201 -2.96 -7.87 1.03
N SER A 202 -2.69 -8.86 0.18
CA SER A 202 -1.42 -9.53 -0.01
C SER A 202 -1.21 -9.81 -1.50
N SER A 203 -0.05 -10.34 -1.86
CA SER A 203 0.25 -10.70 -3.25
C SER A 203 -0.69 -11.76 -3.84
N THR A 204 -1.26 -12.63 -3.00
CA THR A 204 -2.11 -13.75 -3.46
C THR A 204 -3.57 -13.62 -3.06
N MET A 205 -3.92 -12.66 -2.20
CA MET A 205 -5.26 -12.54 -1.65
C MET A 205 -5.63 -11.08 -1.37
N LEU A 206 -6.86 -10.72 -1.72
CA LEU A 206 -7.49 -9.47 -1.36
C LEU A 206 -8.85 -9.78 -0.74
N THR A 207 -9.19 -9.13 0.37
CA THR A 207 -10.54 -9.24 0.94
C THR A 207 -11.26 -7.89 0.92
N CYS A 208 -12.57 -7.89 0.68
CA CYS A 208 -13.39 -6.69 0.75
C CYS A 208 -14.82 -7.03 1.21
N LYS A 209 -15.55 -6.05 1.75
CA LYS A 209 -16.97 -6.22 2.12
C LYS A 209 -17.86 -5.78 0.98
N THR A 210 -18.73 -6.68 0.51
CA THR A 210 -19.64 -6.41 -0.60
C THR A 210 -20.57 -5.23 -0.27
N PRO A 211 -20.75 -4.26 -1.17
CA PRO A 211 -21.70 -3.18 -0.95
C PRO A 211 -23.15 -3.67 -1.01
N PRO A 212 -24.11 -2.92 -0.44
CA PRO A 212 -25.53 -3.19 -0.64
C PRO A 212 -25.92 -3.01 -2.11
N HIS A 213 -26.89 -3.79 -2.55
CA HIS A 213 -27.47 -3.75 -3.89
C HIS A 213 -29.00 -3.82 -3.80
N ALA A 214 -29.71 -2.97 -4.52
CA ALA A 214 -31.16 -2.83 -4.34
C ALA A 214 -31.96 -4.05 -4.87
N VAL A 215 -31.46 -4.68 -5.93
CA VAL A 215 -32.15 -5.73 -6.69
C VAL A 215 -31.34 -7.02 -6.69
N LEU A 216 -32.03 -8.16 -6.71
CA LEU A 216 -31.40 -9.48 -6.92
C LEU A 216 -30.76 -9.51 -8.30
N SER A 217 -29.47 -9.81 -8.38
CA SER A 217 -28.73 -9.75 -9.63
C SER A 217 -27.37 -10.44 -9.55
N GLU A 218 -26.83 -10.79 -10.71
CA GLU A 218 -25.43 -11.20 -10.85
C GLU A 218 -24.59 -10.02 -11.33
N GLN A 219 -23.61 -9.62 -10.52
CA GLN A 219 -22.75 -8.48 -10.80
C GLN A 219 -21.33 -8.94 -11.13
N PRO A 220 -20.67 -8.36 -12.16
CA PRO A 220 -19.27 -8.63 -12.42
C PRO A 220 -18.41 -8.10 -11.27
N VAL A 221 -17.37 -8.84 -10.89
CA VAL A 221 -16.35 -8.37 -9.95
C VAL A 221 -15.13 -7.91 -10.74
N LYS A 222 -14.70 -6.69 -10.48
CA LYS A 222 -13.55 -6.05 -11.13
C LYS A 222 -12.55 -5.61 -10.08
N LEU A 223 -11.27 -5.80 -10.35
CA LEU A 223 -10.17 -5.21 -9.61
C LEU A 223 -9.40 -4.30 -10.56
N THR A 224 -9.20 -3.05 -10.16
CA THR A 224 -8.30 -2.13 -10.85
C THR A 224 -7.03 -1.98 -10.03
N VAL A 225 -5.88 -2.34 -10.63
CA VAL A 225 -4.54 -2.10 -10.08
C VAL A 225 -3.92 -0.95 -10.85
N ASP A 226 -3.78 0.21 -10.19
CA ASP A 226 -3.47 1.49 -10.81
C ASP A 226 -4.42 1.86 -11.97
N SER A 227 -4.08 1.51 -13.21
CA SER A 227 -4.93 1.73 -14.40
C SER A 227 -5.25 0.44 -15.17
N VAL A 228 -4.81 -0.72 -14.68
CA VAL A 228 -5.08 -2.02 -15.30
C VAL A 228 -6.31 -2.62 -14.66
N GLU A 229 -7.33 -2.91 -15.48
CA GLU A 229 -8.56 -3.55 -15.05
C GLU A 229 -8.46 -5.07 -15.22
N LEU A 230 -8.78 -5.80 -14.15
CA LEU A 230 -8.87 -7.25 -14.11
C LEU A 230 -10.32 -7.66 -13.85
N HIS A 231 -10.72 -8.75 -14.49
CA HIS A 231 -12.05 -9.33 -14.32
C HIS A 231 -11.94 -10.66 -13.59
N ALA A 232 -12.81 -10.85 -12.59
CA ALA A 232 -12.99 -12.17 -12.01
C ALA A 232 -13.59 -13.14 -13.06
N PRO A 233 -13.23 -14.43 -13.02
CA PRO A 233 -13.72 -15.42 -13.97
C PRO A 233 -15.22 -15.74 -13.79
N VAL A 234 -15.77 -15.44 -12.61
CA VAL A 234 -17.18 -15.66 -12.26
C VAL A 234 -17.80 -14.39 -11.68
N ARG A 235 -19.13 -14.29 -11.75
CA ARG A 235 -19.90 -13.17 -11.21
C ARG A 235 -20.23 -13.40 -9.73
N PHE A 236 -20.54 -12.32 -9.03
CA PHE A 236 -21.07 -12.37 -7.66
C PHE A 236 -22.61 -12.24 -7.70
N THR A 237 -23.31 -13.17 -7.06
CA THR A 237 -24.77 -13.22 -7.04
C THR A 237 -25.34 -12.61 -5.77
N TYR A 238 -26.10 -11.52 -5.92
CA TYR A 238 -26.89 -10.94 -4.83
C TYR A 238 -28.22 -11.68 -4.67
N ASN A 239 -28.33 -12.39 -3.54
CA ASN A 239 -29.48 -13.18 -3.13
C ASN A 239 -30.40 -12.37 -2.21
N GLN A 240 -31.58 -12.93 -1.94
CA GLN A 240 -32.54 -12.35 -1.01
C GLN A 240 -31.95 -12.33 0.41
N ASP A 241 -32.26 -11.28 1.18
CA ASP A 241 -31.83 -11.19 2.58
C ASP A 241 -32.46 -12.34 3.41
N PRO A 242 -31.70 -12.96 4.33
CA PRO A 242 -32.22 -14.00 5.20
C PRO A 242 -33.29 -13.44 6.15
N ILE A 243 -34.34 -14.22 6.38
CA ILE A 243 -35.44 -13.88 7.29
C ILE A 243 -35.48 -14.97 8.37
N ILE A 244 -35.40 -14.58 9.64
CA ILE A 244 -35.57 -15.49 10.78
C ILE A 244 -36.98 -15.29 11.34
N ASN A 245 -37.77 -16.36 11.37
CA ASN A 245 -39.15 -16.34 11.86
C ASN A 245 -39.25 -16.83 13.32
N SER A 246 -38.47 -17.84 13.67
CA SER A 246 -38.47 -18.40 15.02
C SER A 246 -37.12 -18.96 15.40
N ILE A 247 -36.87 -18.99 16.70
CA ILE A 247 -35.67 -19.52 17.32
C ILE A 247 -36.13 -20.43 18.46
N GLN A 248 -35.60 -21.65 18.53
CA GLN A 248 -35.95 -22.61 19.57
C GLN A 248 -34.72 -23.38 20.08
N PRO A 249 -34.53 -23.49 21.41
CA PRO A 249 -35.34 -22.90 22.47
C PRO A 249 -35.21 -21.37 22.55
N SER A 250 -36.24 -20.69 23.08
CA SER A 250 -36.24 -19.24 23.28
C SER A 250 -35.49 -18.80 24.54
N ARG A 251 -34.96 -19.76 25.31
CA ARG A 251 -34.20 -19.57 26.55
C ARG A 251 -33.04 -20.56 26.55
N SER A 252 -31.91 -20.13 27.11
CA SER A 252 -30.69 -20.91 27.25
C SER A 252 -30.00 -20.55 28.56
N PHE A 253 -29.04 -21.36 28.98
CA PHE A 253 -28.15 -21.06 30.10
C PHE A 253 -27.16 -19.96 29.72
N VAL A 254 -26.79 -19.12 30.70
CA VAL A 254 -25.77 -18.06 30.55
C VAL A 254 -24.42 -18.66 30.18
N SER A 255 -24.11 -19.84 30.72
CA SER A 255 -22.93 -20.65 30.40
C SER A 255 -22.96 -21.32 29.02
N GLY A 256 -23.88 -20.94 28.12
CA GLY A 256 -24.00 -21.55 26.80
C GLY A 256 -24.29 -23.06 26.84
N GLY A 257 -23.74 -23.81 25.90
CA GLY A 257 -23.91 -25.25 25.68
C GLY A 257 -25.24 -25.66 25.05
N CYS A 258 -26.21 -24.76 24.94
CA CYS A 258 -27.52 -25.06 24.35
C CYS A 258 -27.47 -25.00 22.83
N THR A 259 -27.97 -26.05 22.17
CA THR A 259 -28.20 -26.04 20.72
C THR A 259 -29.47 -25.25 20.43
N VAL A 260 -29.32 -24.19 19.65
CA VAL A 260 -30.40 -23.31 19.23
C VAL A 260 -30.67 -23.48 17.73
N SER A 261 -31.92 -23.79 17.40
CA SER A 261 -32.39 -23.93 16.02
C SER A 261 -33.11 -22.66 15.59
N ALA A 262 -32.65 -22.04 14.50
CA ALA A 262 -33.32 -20.93 13.85
C ALA A 262 -34.06 -21.41 12.60
N HIS A 263 -35.33 -21.03 12.48
CA HIS A 263 -36.16 -21.32 11.31
C HIS A 263 -36.53 -20.03 10.58
N GLY A 264 -36.59 -20.12 9.27
CA GLY A 264 -36.72 -18.92 8.45
C GLY A 264 -36.66 -19.21 6.95
N PHE A 265 -36.45 -18.14 6.18
CA PHE A 265 -36.32 -18.18 4.73
C PHE A 265 -34.97 -17.62 4.29
N PHE A 266 -34.43 -18.15 3.18
CA PHE A 266 -33.19 -17.69 2.56
C PHE A 266 -31.96 -17.72 3.49
N LEU A 267 -31.97 -18.59 4.50
CA LEU A 267 -30.87 -18.68 5.48
C LEU A 267 -29.55 -19.10 4.82
N GLN A 268 -29.61 -19.78 3.67
CA GLN A 268 -28.46 -20.13 2.83
C GLN A 268 -27.84 -18.94 2.09
N SER A 269 -28.45 -17.75 2.15
CA SER A 269 -27.93 -16.54 1.50
C SER A 269 -26.62 -16.05 2.10
N GLY A 270 -26.37 -16.34 3.39
CA GLY A 270 -25.09 -16.12 4.06
C GLY A 270 -24.27 -17.40 4.16
N LEU A 271 -22.98 -17.34 3.84
CA LEU A 271 -22.09 -18.49 3.88
C LEU A 271 -21.84 -19.03 5.31
N GLN A 272 -21.69 -18.12 6.28
CA GLN A 272 -21.32 -18.46 7.64
C GLN A 272 -22.13 -17.61 8.63
N PRO A 273 -23.41 -17.95 8.85
CA PRO A 273 -24.23 -17.25 9.82
C PRO A 273 -23.62 -17.44 11.21
N GLN A 274 -23.56 -16.33 11.97
CA GLN A 274 -23.16 -16.33 13.37
C GLN A 274 -24.33 -15.81 14.20
N MET A 275 -24.61 -16.48 15.32
CA MET A 275 -25.45 -15.93 16.36
C MET A 275 -24.56 -15.06 17.26
N ILE A 276 -24.99 -13.83 17.52
CA ILE A 276 -24.35 -12.94 18.49
C ILE A 276 -25.38 -12.66 19.58
N LEU A 277 -25.04 -13.00 20.82
CA LEU A 277 -25.80 -12.67 22.01
C LEU A 277 -25.11 -11.49 22.70
N SER A 278 -25.88 -10.57 23.28
CA SER A 278 -25.34 -9.45 24.05
C SER A 278 -26.16 -9.31 25.33
N THR A 279 -25.52 -9.54 26.48
CA THR A 279 -26.13 -9.37 27.80
C THR A 279 -25.92 -7.94 28.30
N GLY A 280 -26.83 -7.44 29.14
CA GLY A 280 -26.70 -6.11 29.74
C GLY A 280 -25.62 -6.01 30.82
N GLN A 281 -25.10 -7.15 31.28
CA GLN A 281 -23.95 -7.26 32.18
C GLN A 281 -22.82 -7.87 31.38
N ASP A 282 -21.77 -7.06 31.18
CA ASP A 282 -20.55 -7.33 30.41
C ASP A 282 -20.77 -7.72 28.95
N ALA A 283 -20.18 -6.94 28.04
CA ALA A 283 -20.29 -7.08 26.59
C ALA A 283 -19.56 -8.34 26.07
N GLU A 284 -19.90 -9.52 26.59
CA GLU A 284 -19.41 -10.80 26.09
C GLU A 284 -20.13 -11.13 24.77
N VAL A 285 -19.35 -11.20 23.71
CA VAL A 285 -19.81 -11.58 22.36
C VAL A 285 -19.52 -13.07 22.20
N PHE A 286 -20.57 -13.89 22.22
CA PHE A 286 -20.45 -15.32 21.95
C PHE A 286 -20.41 -15.56 20.44
N HIS A 287 -19.33 -16.19 19.94
CA HIS A 287 -19.21 -16.58 18.53
C HIS A 287 -19.64 -18.03 18.35
N VAL A 288 -20.57 -18.27 17.43
CA VAL A 288 -21.15 -19.61 17.19
C VAL A 288 -20.86 -20.10 15.78
N VAL A 289 -20.31 -21.31 15.69
CA VAL A 289 -20.11 -22.02 14.42
C VAL A 289 -21.40 -22.73 14.03
N SER A 290 -21.98 -22.35 12.88
CA SER A 290 -23.17 -23.01 12.34
C SER A 290 -22.86 -24.40 11.77
N ALA A 291 -23.79 -25.34 11.96
CA ALA A 291 -23.81 -26.61 11.23
C ALA A 291 -25.06 -26.62 10.33
N SER A 292 -24.91 -26.19 9.07
CA SER A 292 -26.01 -26.28 8.10
C SER A 292 -26.18 -27.73 7.63
N ARG A 293 -27.23 -28.41 8.07
CA ARG A 293 -27.72 -29.62 7.39
C ARG A 293 -28.67 -29.20 6.27
N GLY A 294 -28.12 -28.84 5.11
CA GLY A 294 -28.71 -28.96 3.76
C GLY A 294 -30.18 -28.58 3.50
N SER A 295 -30.88 -27.86 4.39
CA SER A 295 -32.31 -27.54 4.24
C SER A 295 -32.52 -26.04 4.07
N LEU A 296 -33.36 -25.68 3.11
CA LEU A 296 -33.78 -24.30 2.80
C LEU A 296 -34.49 -23.58 3.97
N SER A 297 -34.86 -24.32 5.03
CA SER A 297 -35.79 -23.85 6.08
C SER A 297 -35.21 -23.78 7.50
N GLY A 298 -33.96 -24.19 7.72
CA GLY A 298 -33.41 -24.24 9.08
C GLY A 298 -31.89 -24.20 9.17
N VAL A 299 -31.39 -23.47 10.17
CA VAL A 299 -29.97 -23.46 10.57
C VAL A 299 -29.89 -23.79 12.05
N THR A 300 -29.05 -24.77 12.39
CA THR A 300 -28.75 -25.13 13.77
C THR A 300 -27.42 -24.49 14.18
N MET A 301 -27.42 -23.83 15.34
CA MET A 301 -26.30 -23.10 15.90
C MET A 301 -26.11 -23.53 17.37
N VAL A 302 -24.88 -23.66 17.85
CA VAL A 302 -24.58 -24.02 19.25
C VAL A 302 -23.93 -22.84 19.95
N ALA A 303 -24.61 -22.24 20.93
CA ALA A 303 -23.98 -21.20 21.75
C ALA A 303 -22.99 -21.87 22.72
N GLU A 304 -21.71 -21.50 22.70
CA GLU A 304 -20.71 -21.94 23.68
C GLU A 304 -20.27 -20.72 24.50
N SER A 305 -20.21 -20.82 25.84
CA SER A 305 -19.59 -19.77 26.66
C SER A 305 -18.10 -20.06 26.83
N GLU A 306 -17.26 -19.02 26.71
CA GLU A 306 -15.84 -19.09 27.08
C GLU A 306 -15.61 -18.74 28.58
N SER A 307 -16.69 -18.55 29.36
CA SER A 307 -16.65 -18.07 30.75
C SER A 307 -17.40 -19.00 31.74
N ASP A 308 -16.83 -19.07 32.95
CA ASP A 308 -16.98 -19.97 34.12
C ASP A 308 -18.44 -20.41 34.49
N PRO A 309 -18.71 -21.66 34.94
CA PRO A 309 -20.06 -22.23 35.07
C PRO A 309 -20.92 -21.74 36.26
N SER A 310 -20.68 -20.54 36.78
CA SER A 310 -21.21 -20.10 38.09
C SER A 310 -22.12 -18.87 38.02
N ALA A 311 -23.12 -18.84 37.13
CA ALA A 311 -24.19 -17.83 37.21
C ALA A 311 -25.52 -18.36 36.63
N VAL A 312 -26.57 -18.32 37.46
CA VAL A 312 -27.94 -18.79 37.16
C VAL A 312 -28.82 -17.58 36.82
N LEU A 313 -29.57 -17.65 35.72
CA LEU A 313 -30.77 -16.88 35.41
C LEU A 313 -31.91 -17.82 35.03
#